data_AF-R6API7-F1
#
_entry.id   AF-R6API7-F1
#
_cell.length_a   1.000
_cell.length_b   1.000
_cell.length_c   1.000
_cell.angle_alpha   90.00
_cell.angle_beta   90.00
_cell.angle_gamma   90.00
#
_symmetry.space_group_name_H-M   'P 1'
#
loop_
_entity.id
_entity.type
_entity.pdbx_description
1 polymer ?
#
loop_
_entity_poly.entity_id
_entity_poly.type
_entity_poly.pdbx_seq_one_letter_code
_entity_poly.pdbx_strand_id
1 'polypeptide(L)'
;MKFTFNKQFMVLMFLLLNCFASYAANEYLLTKQITLKLTEAGTLPNKIASSEKNLITNLKIIGEINGTDLRFIREMAGCDVEGYRTSGILSVLDLSEARFVAGGDNYYYSCYTSNDIIGKYAFCGCSSLTSVIIPSSVTEIEKYAFWGCSSLINVNISSSVTEIGEDAFENCSSLTSVNIPSSVTEIGKDAFKDCSSLTSVNIPSSVTSIGMYAFYKCSSLTSVNIPSSVTKIESGTFNGCI
;
A
#
# COMPACT_ATOMS: atom_id res chain seq x y z
N MET A 1 -37.41 -50.16 5.75
CA MET A 1 -38.23 -49.29 4.90
C MET A 1 -37.34 -48.75 3.78
N LYS A 2 -37.47 -49.25 2.55
CA LYS A 2 -36.69 -48.77 1.38
C LYS A 2 -37.39 -47.53 0.85
N PHE A 3 -36.78 -46.36 1.01
CA PHE A 3 -37.26 -45.14 0.34
C PHE A 3 -36.68 -45.10 -1.07
N THR A 4 -37.54 -45.34 -2.06
CA THR A 4 -37.20 -45.18 -3.47
C THR A 4 -37.51 -43.73 -3.86
N PHE A 5 -36.50 -42.88 -3.94
CA PHE A 5 -36.69 -41.51 -4.43
C PHE A 5 -36.88 -41.53 -5.95
N ASN A 6 -38.02 -41.01 -6.42
CA ASN A 6 -38.30 -40.81 -7.84
C ASN A 6 -37.24 -39.86 -8.44
N LYS A 7 -36.77 -40.15 -9.67
CA LYS A 7 -35.84 -39.32 -10.45
C LYS A 7 -36.17 -37.82 -10.41
N GLN A 8 -37.44 -37.43 -10.40
CA GLN A 8 -37.87 -36.04 -10.33
C GLN A 8 -37.55 -35.36 -8.98
N PHE A 9 -37.61 -36.11 -7.88
CA PHE A 9 -37.25 -35.63 -6.54
C PHE A 9 -35.72 -35.52 -6.36
N MET A 10 -34.96 -36.46 -6.96
CA MET A 10 -33.50 -36.34 -7.00
C MET A 10 -33.06 -35.13 -7.83
N VAL A 11 -33.67 -34.89 -8.99
CA VAL A 11 -33.38 -33.71 -9.83
C VAL A 11 -33.70 -32.40 -9.09
N LEU A 12 -34.81 -32.31 -8.36
CA LEU A 12 -35.12 -31.14 -7.53
C LEU A 12 -34.10 -30.95 -6.39
N MET A 13 -33.67 -32.03 -5.75
CA MET A 13 -32.65 -32.00 -4.69
C MET A 13 -31.29 -31.55 -5.23
N PHE A 14 -30.90 -31.99 -6.43
CA PHE A 14 -29.68 -31.52 -7.11
C PHE A 14 -29.79 -30.07 -7.59
N LEU A 15 -30.96 -29.61 -8.02
CA LEU A 15 -31.19 -28.20 -8.36
C LEU A 15 -31.14 -27.30 -7.11
N LEU A 16 -31.69 -27.75 -5.98
CA LEU A 16 -31.60 -27.05 -4.71
C LEU A 16 -30.17 -27.06 -4.15
N LEU A 17 -29.46 -28.20 -4.22
CA LEU A 17 -28.05 -28.29 -3.84
C LEU A 17 -27.15 -27.44 -4.74
N ASN A 18 -27.42 -27.35 -6.04
CA ASN A 18 -26.71 -26.44 -6.95
C ASN A 18 -27.08 -24.97 -6.70
N CYS A 19 -28.32 -24.68 -6.28
CA CYS A 19 -28.74 -23.34 -5.86
C CYS A 19 -28.01 -22.91 -4.57
N PHE A 20 -27.92 -23.80 -3.58
CA PHE A 20 -27.14 -23.57 -2.35
C PHE A 20 -25.63 -23.58 -2.58
N ALA A 21 -25.10 -24.40 -3.51
CA ALA A 21 -23.69 -24.35 -3.90
C ALA A 21 -23.36 -23.08 -4.68
N SER A 22 -24.28 -22.57 -5.51
CA SER A 22 -24.12 -21.26 -6.17
C SER A 22 -24.27 -20.08 -5.20
N TYR A 23 -24.98 -20.26 -4.08
CA TYR A 23 -25.12 -19.25 -3.04
C TYR A 23 -23.94 -19.28 -2.04
N ALA A 24 -23.40 -20.46 -1.73
CA ALA A 24 -22.27 -20.63 -0.81
C ALA A 24 -20.88 -20.50 -1.48
N ALA A 25 -20.76 -20.75 -2.79
CA ALA A 25 -19.51 -20.58 -3.53
C ALA A 25 -19.28 -19.13 -4.01
N ASN A 26 -20.20 -18.20 -3.74
CA ASN A 26 -20.12 -16.82 -4.25
C ASN A 26 -19.65 -15.77 -3.20
N GLU A 27 -19.37 -16.18 -1.96
CA GLU A 27 -18.85 -15.28 -0.91
C GLU A 27 -17.39 -15.56 -0.48
N TYR A 28 -16.72 -16.52 -1.11
CA TYR A 28 -15.28 -16.77 -0.88
C TYR A 28 -14.44 -16.22 -2.04
N LEU A 29 -13.79 -15.08 -1.79
CA LEU A 29 -12.63 -14.53 -2.50
C LEU A 29 -12.80 -14.06 -3.97
N LEU A 30 -13.95 -13.53 -4.38
CA LEU A 30 -13.95 -12.73 -5.62
C LEU A 30 -13.19 -11.42 -5.36
N THR A 31 -11.99 -11.28 -5.92
CA THR A 31 -11.30 -9.99 -5.97
C THR A 31 -12.14 -9.00 -6.76
N LYS A 32 -12.87 -8.10 -6.08
CA LYS A 32 -13.54 -7.00 -6.77
C LYS A 32 -12.48 -5.97 -7.19
N GLN A 33 -12.17 -6.00 -8.49
CA GLN A 33 -11.26 -5.08 -9.15
C GLN A 33 -12.04 -4.02 -9.90
N ILE A 34 -11.69 -2.75 -9.68
CA ILE A 34 -12.28 -1.62 -10.40
C ILE A 34 -11.22 -0.65 -10.88
N THR A 35 -11.51 0.03 -11.99
CA THR A 35 -10.74 1.16 -12.49
C THR A 35 -11.67 2.36 -12.58
N LEU A 36 -11.28 3.47 -11.97
CA LEU A 36 -12.07 4.68 -11.91
C LEU A 36 -11.30 5.86 -12.50
N LYS A 37 -11.95 6.59 -13.40
CA LYS A 37 -11.46 7.87 -13.90
C LYS A 37 -12.11 9.00 -13.11
N LEU A 38 -11.30 9.80 -12.44
CA LEU A 38 -11.72 11.02 -11.76
C LEU A 38 -11.51 12.20 -12.70
N THR A 39 -12.58 12.95 -12.96
CA THR A 39 -12.52 14.19 -13.75
C THR A 39 -12.16 15.40 -12.90
N GLU A 40 -12.26 15.25 -11.58
CA GLU A 40 -11.97 16.25 -10.56
C GLU A 40 -11.49 15.53 -9.30
N ALA A 41 -10.46 16.06 -8.65
CA ALA A 41 -9.96 15.53 -7.38
C ALA A 41 -11.00 15.71 -6.24
N GLY A 42 -11.01 14.80 -5.29
CA GLY A 42 -11.92 14.74 -4.16
C GLY A 42 -13.25 14.04 -4.45
N THR A 43 -13.41 13.46 -5.65
CA THR A 43 -14.68 12.87 -6.09
C THR A 43 -14.74 11.35 -5.98
N LEU A 44 -13.68 10.68 -5.53
CA LEU A 44 -13.67 9.22 -5.33
C LEU A 44 -14.81 8.73 -4.41
N PRO A 45 -15.13 9.37 -3.26
CA PRO A 45 -16.25 8.95 -2.42
C PRO A 45 -17.61 8.96 -3.14
N ASN A 46 -17.76 9.77 -4.20
CA ASN A 46 -18.99 9.83 -5.01
C ASN A 46 -19.05 8.71 -6.06
N LYS A 47 -17.93 8.03 -6.35
CA LYS A 47 -17.83 6.96 -7.35
C LYS A 47 -18.04 5.57 -6.76
N ILE A 48 -17.93 5.41 -5.45
CA ILE A 48 -18.03 4.13 -4.75
C ILE A 48 -19.08 4.27 -3.65
N ALA A 49 -20.15 3.48 -3.71
CA ALA A 49 -21.14 3.48 -2.64
C ALA A 49 -20.53 2.98 -1.33
N SER A 50 -20.93 3.58 -0.20
CA SER A 50 -20.43 3.18 1.13
C SER A 50 -20.64 1.70 1.46
N SER A 51 -21.70 1.08 0.90
CA SER A 51 -21.99 -0.35 1.03
C SER A 51 -21.01 -1.25 0.26
N GLU A 52 -20.32 -0.71 -0.74
CA GLU A 52 -19.39 -1.47 -1.59
C GLU A 52 -17.92 -1.22 -1.26
N LYS A 53 -17.63 -0.14 -0.52
CA LYS A 53 -16.26 0.33 -0.22
C LYS A 53 -15.36 -0.78 0.31
N ASN A 54 -15.86 -1.56 1.28
CA ASN A 54 -15.12 -2.62 1.94
C ASN A 54 -15.15 -3.96 1.20
N LEU A 55 -15.67 -4.00 -0.03
CA LEU A 55 -15.66 -5.19 -0.89
C LEU A 55 -14.59 -5.11 -1.98
N ILE A 56 -14.04 -3.90 -2.22
CA ILE A 56 -13.04 -3.65 -3.27
C ILE A 56 -11.66 -4.05 -2.76
N THR A 57 -11.01 -4.93 -3.51
CA THR A 57 -9.67 -5.46 -3.18
C THR A 57 -8.59 -4.88 -4.08
N ASN A 58 -8.95 -4.48 -5.31
CA ASN A 58 -8.04 -3.88 -6.29
C ASN A 58 -8.66 -2.59 -6.85
N LEU A 59 -8.00 -1.46 -6.67
CA LEU A 59 -8.44 -0.16 -7.16
C LEU A 59 -7.36 0.46 -8.04
N LYS A 60 -7.72 0.78 -9.29
CA LYS A 60 -6.94 1.65 -10.15
C LYS A 60 -7.62 3.02 -10.27
N ILE A 61 -6.84 4.09 -10.10
CA ILE A 61 -7.33 5.47 -10.27
C ILE A 61 -6.60 6.13 -11.44
N ILE A 62 -7.37 6.82 -12.28
CA ILE A 62 -6.88 7.65 -13.38
C ILE A 62 -7.35 9.08 -13.14
N GLY A 63 -6.44 10.05 -13.15
CA GLY A 63 -6.73 11.47 -12.91
C GLY A 63 -6.19 12.00 -11.58
N GLU A 64 -6.60 13.21 -11.22
CA GLU A 64 -6.08 13.89 -10.03
C GLU A 64 -6.77 13.38 -8.75
N ILE A 65 -5.99 13.25 -7.67
CA ILE A 65 -6.46 12.89 -6.33
C ILE A 65 -5.97 13.91 -5.30
N ASN A 66 -6.80 14.18 -4.30
CA ASN A 66 -6.47 15.08 -3.18
C ASN A 66 -6.76 14.42 -1.82
N GLY A 67 -6.72 15.20 -0.74
CA GLY A 67 -6.87 14.70 0.62
C GLY A 67 -8.21 14.00 0.89
N THR A 68 -9.30 14.42 0.24
CA THR A 68 -10.60 13.75 0.36
C THR A 68 -10.56 12.35 -0.25
N ASP A 69 -9.93 12.17 -1.42
CA ASP A 69 -9.78 10.84 -2.02
C ASP A 69 -8.84 9.97 -1.21
N LEU A 70 -7.70 10.52 -0.77
CA LEU A 70 -6.71 9.79 0.02
C LEU A 70 -7.29 9.32 1.34
N ARG A 71 -8.08 10.16 2.03
CA ARG A 71 -8.83 9.75 3.22
C ARG A 71 -9.70 8.54 2.95
N PHE A 72 -10.45 8.54 1.84
CA PHE A 72 -11.31 7.43 1.46
C PHE A 72 -10.53 6.16 1.12
N ILE A 73 -9.42 6.30 0.40
CA ILE A 73 -8.48 5.21 0.07
C ILE A 73 -7.92 4.58 1.35
N ARG A 74 -7.50 5.38 2.33
CA ARG A 74 -7.00 4.86 3.61
C ARG A 74 -8.06 4.01 4.30
N GLU A 75 -9.30 4.50 4.37
CA GLU A 75 -10.37 3.75 5.00
C GLU A 75 -10.68 2.45 4.25
N MET A 76 -10.53 2.43 2.91
CA MET A 76 -10.57 1.21 2.11
C MET A 76 -9.39 0.28 2.39
N ALA A 77 -8.23 0.83 2.73
CA ALA A 77 -6.97 0.13 2.99
C ALA A 77 -6.75 -0.27 4.45
N GLY A 78 -7.80 -0.19 5.28
CA GLY A 78 -7.79 -0.73 6.65
C GLY A 78 -7.48 0.29 7.75
N CYS A 79 -7.43 1.59 7.46
CA CYS A 79 -7.08 2.63 8.44
C CYS A 79 -7.88 3.91 8.22
N ASP A 80 -8.45 4.52 9.26
CA ASP A 80 -9.17 5.78 9.11
C ASP A 80 -8.26 7.03 9.26
N VAL A 81 -8.90 8.20 9.33
CA VAL A 81 -8.25 9.51 9.48
C VAL A 81 -7.60 9.71 10.85
N GLU A 82 -8.02 8.95 11.86
CA GLU A 82 -7.49 8.99 13.23
C GLU A 82 -6.41 7.92 13.46
N GLY A 83 -6.22 7.02 12.49
CA GLY A 83 -5.26 5.91 12.60
C GLY A 83 -5.87 4.62 13.15
N TYR A 84 -7.19 4.56 13.34
CA TYR A 84 -7.86 3.36 13.82
C TYR A 84 -8.15 2.38 12.68
N ARG A 85 -8.18 1.09 13.01
CA ARG A 85 -8.40 0.04 12.02
C ARG A 85 -9.83 0.08 11.49
N THR A 86 -9.99 -0.04 10.18
CA THR A 86 -11.29 -0.17 9.52
C THR A 86 -11.50 -1.59 9.02
N SER A 87 -12.72 -1.90 8.54
CA SER A 87 -13.01 -3.15 7.82
C SER A 87 -12.58 -3.13 6.35
N GLY A 88 -11.78 -2.15 5.93
CA GLY A 88 -11.32 -2.02 4.55
C GLY A 88 -10.32 -3.13 4.16
N ILE A 89 -10.53 -3.72 2.97
CA ILE A 89 -9.72 -4.84 2.45
C ILE A 89 -9.00 -4.51 1.14
N LEU A 90 -8.85 -3.22 0.81
CA LEU A 90 -8.11 -2.80 -0.37
C LEU A 90 -6.65 -3.24 -0.26
N SER A 91 -6.26 -4.14 -1.16
CA SER A 91 -4.98 -4.83 -1.13
C SER A 91 -4.04 -4.40 -2.24
N VAL A 92 -4.57 -3.99 -3.39
CA VAL A 92 -3.79 -3.47 -4.51
C VAL A 92 -4.30 -2.09 -4.89
N LEU A 93 -3.42 -1.11 -4.82
CA LEU A 93 -3.69 0.26 -5.21
C LEU A 93 -2.77 0.66 -6.38
N ASP A 94 -3.38 0.82 -7.55
CA ASP A 94 -2.70 1.28 -8.75
C ASP A 94 -2.96 2.78 -8.96
N LEU A 95 -1.94 3.59 -8.70
CA LEU A 95 -1.94 5.04 -8.94
C LEU A 95 -1.03 5.42 -10.12
N SER A 96 -0.67 4.48 -11.01
CA SER A 96 0.28 4.74 -12.10
C SER A 96 -0.15 5.88 -13.04
N GLU A 97 -1.46 6.11 -13.15
CA GLU A 97 -2.09 7.15 -13.98
C GLU A 97 -2.83 8.20 -13.13
N ALA A 98 -2.57 8.22 -11.82
CA ALA A 98 -3.09 9.24 -10.92
C ALA A 98 -2.07 10.38 -10.75
N ARG A 99 -2.51 11.49 -10.18
CA ARG A 99 -1.63 12.58 -9.77
C ARG A 99 -2.09 13.16 -8.44
N PHE A 100 -1.18 13.29 -7.48
CA PHE A 100 -1.47 13.97 -6.22
C PHE A 100 -1.53 15.48 -6.46
N VAL A 101 -2.61 16.11 -6.02
CA VAL A 101 -2.78 17.56 -6.03
C VAL A 101 -3.14 18.09 -4.65
N ALA A 102 -2.80 19.34 -4.38
CA ALA A 102 -3.12 20.00 -3.13
C ALA A 102 -4.63 20.22 -2.96
N GLY A 103 -5.12 20.13 -1.72
CA GLY A 103 -6.50 20.42 -1.34
C GLY A 103 -7.28 19.21 -0.82
N GLY A 104 -8.60 19.34 -0.78
CA GLY A 104 -9.49 18.37 -0.15
C GLY A 104 -9.44 18.40 1.38
N ASP A 105 -10.02 17.37 1.99
CA ASP A 105 -10.05 17.19 3.44
C ASP A 105 -8.68 16.74 3.98
N ASN A 106 -8.50 16.82 5.30
CA ASN A 106 -7.37 16.17 5.96
C ASN A 106 -7.49 14.64 5.79
N TYR A 107 -6.41 13.98 5.37
CA TYR A 107 -6.37 12.52 5.26
C TYR A 107 -5.87 11.83 6.53
N TYR A 108 -5.19 12.57 7.41
CA TYR A 108 -4.73 12.09 8.72
C TYR A 108 -4.53 13.26 9.69
N TYR A 109 -5.23 13.30 10.83
CA TYR A 109 -5.19 14.44 11.77
C TYR A 109 -5.18 15.82 11.08
N SER A 110 -4.03 16.48 10.96
CA SER A 110 -3.87 17.81 10.32
C SER A 110 -3.05 17.76 9.02
N CYS A 111 -2.92 16.60 8.39
CA CYS A 111 -2.18 16.38 7.15
C CYS A 111 -3.09 16.53 5.92
N TYR A 112 -2.63 17.31 4.94
CA TYR A 112 -3.31 17.59 3.67
C TYR A 112 -2.41 17.20 2.51
N THR A 113 -3.00 16.87 1.35
CA THR A 113 -2.19 16.55 0.18
C THR A 113 -1.50 17.79 -0.34
N SER A 114 -0.34 17.57 -0.96
CA SER A 114 0.40 18.56 -1.74
C SER A 114 0.59 18.02 -3.15
N ASN A 115 0.91 18.90 -4.10
CA ASN A 115 1.15 18.48 -5.47
C ASN A 115 2.34 17.53 -5.53
N ASP A 116 2.13 16.38 -6.16
CA ASP A 116 3.20 15.44 -6.53
C ASP A 116 4.03 14.92 -5.33
N ILE A 117 3.44 14.84 -4.14
CA ILE A 117 4.09 14.37 -2.91
C ILE A 117 3.24 13.27 -2.26
N ILE A 118 3.86 12.16 -1.85
CA ILE A 118 3.26 11.25 -0.87
C ILE A 118 3.53 11.85 0.52
N GLY A 119 2.55 12.57 1.03
CA GLY A 119 2.73 13.39 2.22
C GLY A 119 2.86 12.61 3.53
N LYS A 120 3.20 13.33 4.60
CA LYS A 120 3.36 12.77 5.94
C LYS A 120 2.19 11.89 6.33
N TYR A 121 2.48 10.66 6.73
CA TYR A 121 1.48 9.67 7.11
C TYR A 121 0.48 9.27 6.03
N ALA A 122 0.64 9.61 4.75
CA ALA A 122 -0.37 9.41 3.69
C ALA A 122 -1.07 8.04 3.72
N PHE A 123 -0.28 6.97 3.84
CA PHE A 123 -0.72 5.57 3.95
C PHE A 123 -0.38 4.94 5.30
N CYS A 124 -0.04 5.73 6.32
CA CYS A 124 0.26 5.24 7.67
C CYS A 124 -0.84 4.30 8.18
N GLY A 125 -0.44 3.10 8.62
CA GLY A 125 -1.31 2.08 9.18
C GLY A 125 -2.22 1.38 8.17
N CYS A 126 -2.06 1.60 6.87
CA CYS A 126 -2.82 0.93 5.80
C CYS A 126 -2.45 -0.56 5.68
N SER A 127 -2.78 -1.33 6.73
CA SER A 127 -2.34 -2.71 6.94
C SER A 127 -2.95 -3.73 5.97
N SER A 128 -3.92 -3.33 5.15
CA SER A 128 -4.49 -4.20 4.11
C SER A 128 -3.72 -4.13 2.78
N LEU A 129 -2.94 -3.06 2.54
CA LEU A 129 -2.21 -2.90 1.27
C LEU A 129 -1.07 -3.90 1.18
N THR A 130 -1.06 -4.65 0.08
CA THR A 130 0.01 -5.59 -0.30
C THR A 130 0.86 -5.04 -1.45
N SER A 131 0.28 -4.18 -2.28
CA SER A 131 0.96 -3.56 -3.42
C SER A 131 0.46 -2.15 -3.66
N VAL A 132 1.40 -1.22 -3.84
CA VAL A 132 1.12 0.17 -4.25
C VAL A 132 2.04 0.54 -5.41
N ILE A 133 1.45 1.07 -6.48
CA ILE A 133 2.20 1.67 -7.59
C ILE A 133 2.16 3.19 -7.39
N ILE A 134 3.31 3.80 -7.08
CA ILE A 134 3.40 5.26 -6.89
C ILE A 134 3.41 5.94 -8.27
N PRO A 135 2.65 7.04 -8.47
CA PRO A 135 2.62 7.74 -9.75
C PRO A 135 4.00 8.28 -10.16
N SER A 136 4.26 8.33 -11.46
CA SER A 136 5.54 8.81 -11.99
C SER A 136 5.80 10.30 -11.77
N SER A 137 4.78 11.06 -11.35
CA SER A 137 4.92 12.48 -11.04
C SER A 137 5.45 12.73 -9.64
N VAL A 138 5.36 11.76 -8.72
CA VAL A 138 5.71 11.94 -7.31
C VAL A 138 7.20 12.23 -7.14
N THR A 139 7.55 13.33 -6.50
CA THR A 139 8.95 13.74 -6.27
C THR A 139 9.46 13.43 -4.87
N GLU A 140 8.57 13.19 -3.91
CA GLU A 140 8.93 13.02 -2.50
C GLU A 140 8.02 11.99 -1.80
N ILE A 141 8.63 11.19 -0.93
CA ILE A 141 7.95 10.34 0.04
C ILE A 141 8.31 10.84 1.43
N GLU A 142 7.37 11.54 2.07
CA GLU A 142 7.61 12.21 3.34
C GLU A 142 7.62 11.25 4.54
N LYS A 143 7.96 11.83 5.71
CA LYS A 143 8.04 11.16 7.00
C LYS A 143 6.77 10.34 7.32
N TYR A 144 6.96 9.09 7.75
CA TYR A 144 5.89 8.12 8.08
C TYR A 144 4.92 7.76 6.94
N ALA A 145 5.20 8.10 5.68
CA ALA A 145 4.25 7.94 4.57
C ALA A 145 3.59 6.55 4.49
N PHE A 146 4.33 5.47 4.72
CA PHE A 146 3.88 4.07 4.74
C PHE A 146 4.15 3.37 6.08
N TRP A 147 4.32 4.13 7.17
CA TRP A 147 4.59 3.57 8.49
C TRP A 147 3.53 2.53 8.88
N GLY A 148 3.96 1.32 9.26
CA GLY A 148 3.05 0.27 9.71
C GLY A 148 2.16 -0.34 8.61
N CYS A 149 2.48 -0.15 7.32
CA CYS A 149 1.89 -0.91 6.22
C CYS A 149 2.37 -2.38 6.25
N SER A 150 2.00 -3.12 7.29
CA SER A 150 2.60 -4.42 7.63
C SER A 150 2.38 -5.52 6.60
N SER A 151 1.37 -5.43 5.74
CA SER A 151 1.11 -6.37 4.65
C SER A 151 1.77 -5.98 3.33
N LEU A 152 2.44 -4.82 3.24
CA LEU A 152 3.02 -4.32 2.00
C LEU A 152 4.18 -5.20 1.58
N ILE A 153 4.03 -5.93 0.48
CA ILE A 153 5.05 -6.85 -0.07
C ILE A 153 5.89 -6.12 -1.12
N ASN A 154 5.23 -5.30 -1.94
CA ASN A 154 5.84 -4.59 -3.05
C ASN A 154 5.44 -3.11 -3.04
N VAL A 155 6.42 -2.24 -3.18
CA VAL A 155 6.22 -0.81 -3.50
C VAL A 155 7.09 -0.45 -4.70
N ASN A 156 6.46 0.09 -5.73
CA ASN A 156 7.19 0.65 -6.86
C ASN A 156 7.39 2.15 -6.62
N ILE A 157 8.59 2.53 -6.17
CA ILE A 157 8.98 3.93 -5.97
C ILE A 157 9.33 4.55 -7.32
N SER A 158 8.66 5.65 -7.68
CA SER A 158 8.87 6.34 -8.95
C SER A 158 10.31 6.85 -9.12
N SER A 159 10.83 6.80 -10.35
CA SER A 159 12.14 7.34 -10.73
C SER A 159 12.29 8.86 -10.61
N SER A 160 11.22 9.57 -10.24
CA SER A 160 11.24 11.00 -9.94
C SER A 160 11.47 11.30 -8.46
N VAL A 161 11.38 10.30 -7.57
CA VAL A 161 11.53 10.49 -6.11
C VAL A 161 12.97 10.82 -5.77
N THR A 162 13.23 11.96 -5.13
CA THR A 162 14.58 12.38 -4.74
C THR A 162 14.92 12.08 -3.29
N GLU A 163 13.91 11.88 -2.45
CA GLU A 163 14.07 11.68 -1.01
C GLU A 163 13.09 10.61 -0.48
N ILE A 164 13.59 9.76 0.41
CA ILE A 164 12.80 8.84 1.24
C ILE A 164 12.92 9.33 2.68
N GLY A 165 11.82 9.84 3.23
CA GLY A 165 11.78 10.49 4.54
C GLY A 165 12.01 9.55 5.73
N GLU A 166 12.16 10.18 6.90
CA GLU A 166 12.28 9.49 8.19
C GLU A 166 11.09 8.53 8.42
N ASP A 167 11.36 7.31 8.92
CA ASP A 167 10.34 6.29 9.22
C ASP A 167 9.40 5.94 8.05
N ALA A 168 9.72 6.30 6.80
CA ALA A 168 8.78 6.26 5.67
C ALA A 168 8.16 4.88 5.42
N PHE A 169 8.92 3.81 5.61
CA PHE A 169 8.49 2.41 5.49
C PHE A 169 8.75 1.61 6.77
N GLU A 170 8.93 2.26 7.93
CA GLU A 170 9.13 1.55 9.19
C GLU A 170 7.95 0.59 9.45
N ASN A 171 8.24 -0.62 9.95
CA ASN A 171 7.28 -1.69 10.21
C ASN A 171 6.50 -2.21 8.98
N CYS A 172 7.00 -1.99 7.76
CA CYS A 172 6.54 -2.73 6.57
C CYS A 172 7.08 -4.17 6.59
N SER A 173 6.67 -4.96 7.58
CA SER A 173 7.29 -6.25 7.90
C SER A 173 7.18 -7.31 6.81
N SER A 174 6.22 -7.20 5.89
CA SER A 174 6.08 -8.09 4.73
C SER A 174 6.87 -7.64 3.50
N LEU A 175 7.54 -6.48 3.53
CA LEU A 175 8.24 -5.92 2.37
C LEU A 175 9.45 -6.78 2.05
N THR A 176 9.42 -7.48 0.91
CA THR A 176 10.47 -8.45 0.55
C THR A 176 11.62 -7.83 -0.24
N SER A 177 11.32 -6.74 -0.97
CA SER A 177 12.26 -6.02 -1.82
C SER A 177 11.82 -4.57 -1.98
N VAL A 178 12.79 -3.66 -2.08
CA VAL A 178 12.55 -2.27 -2.47
C VAL A 178 13.52 -1.88 -3.57
N ASN A 179 12.99 -1.32 -4.66
CA ASN A 179 13.79 -0.70 -5.70
C ASN A 179 13.94 0.79 -5.38
N ILE A 180 15.10 1.19 -4.87
CA ILE A 180 15.41 2.60 -4.60
C ILE A 180 15.87 3.25 -5.92
N PRO A 181 15.16 4.24 -6.46
CA PRO A 181 15.48 4.81 -7.76
C PRO A 181 16.74 5.66 -7.73
N SER A 182 17.44 5.75 -8.87
CA SER A 182 18.69 6.50 -9.03
C SER A 182 18.56 8.03 -8.93
N SER A 183 17.35 8.52 -8.69
CA SER A 183 17.07 9.92 -8.34
C SER A 183 17.23 10.19 -6.84
N VAL A 184 17.17 9.15 -6.00
CA VAL A 184 17.26 9.31 -4.54
C VAL A 184 18.68 9.67 -4.13
N THR A 185 18.82 10.75 -3.37
CA THR A 185 20.11 11.22 -2.85
C THR A 185 20.32 10.91 -1.37
N GLU A 186 19.24 10.70 -0.63
CA GLU A 186 19.24 10.45 0.81
C GLU A 186 18.18 9.43 1.22
N ILE A 187 18.56 8.55 2.15
CA ILE A 187 17.66 7.62 2.83
C ILE A 187 17.54 8.07 4.29
N GLY A 188 16.33 8.42 4.72
CA GLY A 188 16.07 8.97 6.05
C GLY A 188 16.37 8.02 7.21
N LYS A 189 16.42 8.59 8.40
CA LYS A 189 16.51 7.85 9.68
C LYS A 189 15.33 6.87 9.78
N ASP A 190 15.60 5.65 10.25
CA ASP A 190 14.59 4.59 10.44
C ASP A 190 13.76 4.22 9.18
N ALA A 191 14.15 4.69 7.98
CA ALA A 191 13.29 4.64 6.77
C ALA A 191 12.73 3.25 6.43
N PHE A 192 13.48 2.18 6.66
CA PHE A 192 13.08 0.78 6.47
C PHE A 192 13.24 -0.05 7.74
N LYS A 193 13.22 0.59 8.90
CA LYS A 193 13.35 -0.12 10.18
C LYS A 193 12.24 -1.16 10.36
N ASP A 194 12.59 -2.31 10.92
CA ASP A 194 11.69 -3.45 11.16
C ASP A 194 10.99 -3.98 9.87
N CYS A 195 11.54 -3.72 8.68
CA CYS A 195 11.19 -4.43 7.44
C CYS A 195 11.76 -5.85 7.45
N SER A 196 11.25 -6.70 8.35
CA SER A 196 11.86 -7.99 8.71
C SER A 196 11.91 -9.02 7.57
N SER A 197 11.07 -8.89 6.55
CA SER A 197 11.09 -9.76 5.35
C SER A 197 11.99 -9.24 4.23
N LEU A 198 12.60 -8.06 4.38
CA LEU A 198 13.41 -7.44 3.34
C LEU A 198 14.69 -8.26 3.14
N THR A 199 14.86 -8.84 1.96
CA THR A 199 15.95 -9.82 1.70
C THR A 199 17.20 -9.19 1.10
N SER A 200 17.01 -8.15 0.29
CA SER A 200 18.09 -7.45 -0.41
C SER A 200 17.71 -5.99 -0.65
N VAL A 201 18.74 -5.14 -0.68
CA VAL A 201 18.60 -3.72 -1.03
C VAL A 201 19.73 -3.32 -1.98
N ASN A 202 19.37 -2.73 -3.11
CA ASN A 202 20.32 -2.09 -4.01
C ASN A 202 20.30 -0.58 -3.77
N ILE A 203 21.37 -0.05 -3.18
CA ILE A 203 21.52 1.40 -2.96
C ILE A 203 22.09 2.00 -4.26
N PRO A 204 21.41 2.97 -4.91
CA PRO A 204 21.89 3.55 -6.14
C PRO A 204 23.05 4.51 -5.89
N SER A 205 23.91 4.71 -6.91
CA SER A 205 25.10 5.57 -6.83
C SER A 205 24.81 7.06 -6.67
N SER A 206 23.54 7.46 -6.72
CA SER A 206 23.08 8.81 -6.38
C SER A 206 23.02 9.05 -4.88
N VAL A 207 22.90 8.00 -4.06
CA VAL A 207 22.81 8.12 -2.61
C VAL A 207 24.16 8.51 -2.04
N THR A 208 24.14 9.53 -1.18
CA THR A 208 25.33 10.06 -0.49
C THR A 208 25.29 9.83 1.02
N SER A 209 24.08 9.72 1.60
CA SER A 209 23.83 9.57 3.04
C SER A 209 22.76 8.52 3.32
N ILE A 210 23.01 7.66 4.31
CA ILE A 210 22.05 6.69 4.86
C ILE A 210 21.85 6.97 6.35
N GLY A 211 20.61 7.25 6.72
CA GLY A 211 20.21 7.68 8.05
C GLY A 211 20.42 6.64 9.16
N MET A 212 20.37 7.15 10.39
CA MET A 212 20.50 6.34 11.61
C MET A 212 19.43 5.25 11.60
N TYR A 213 19.80 4.01 11.90
CA TYR A 213 18.87 2.87 11.96
C TYR A 213 18.04 2.62 10.69
N ALA A 214 18.42 3.15 9.52
CA ALA A 214 17.59 3.09 8.31
C ALA A 214 17.17 1.66 7.90
N PHE A 215 17.96 0.63 8.20
CA PHE A 215 17.62 -0.78 7.99
C PHE A 215 17.70 -1.59 9.29
N TYR A 216 17.48 -0.95 10.44
CA TYR A 216 17.51 -1.61 11.74
C TYR A 216 16.49 -2.75 11.79
N LYS A 217 16.92 -3.92 12.29
CA LYS A 217 16.10 -5.14 12.38
C LYS A 217 15.45 -5.59 11.07
N CYS A 218 16.07 -5.30 9.93
CA CYS A 218 15.76 -6.01 8.68
C CYS A 218 16.33 -7.44 8.76
N SER A 219 15.70 -8.29 9.56
CA SER A 219 16.25 -9.60 9.95
C SER A 219 16.40 -10.61 8.82
N SER A 220 15.84 -10.36 7.63
CA SER A 220 16.05 -11.22 6.46
C SER A 220 17.07 -10.63 5.47
N LEU A 221 17.63 -9.45 5.77
CA LEU A 221 18.49 -8.71 4.86
C LEU A 221 19.87 -9.34 4.86
N THR A 222 20.16 -10.09 3.80
CA THR A 222 21.41 -10.84 3.63
C THR A 222 22.38 -10.20 2.63
N SER A 223 21.91 -9.22 1.85
CA SER A 223 22.72 -8.55 0.83
C SER A 223 22.37 -7.08 0.71
N VAL A 224 23.39 -6.23 0.83
CA VAL A 224 23.28 -4.78 0.58
C VAL A 224 24.42 -4.38 -0.36
N ASN A 225 24.06 -3.85 -1.52
CA ASN A 225 25.03 -3.23 -2.42
C ASN A 225 25.19 -1.75 -2.06
N ILE A 226 26.34 -1.36 -1.49
CA ILE A 226 26.64 0.02 -1.11
C ILE A 226 27.64 0.60 -2.12
N PRO A 227 27.25 1.59 -2.93
CA PRO A 227 28.14 2.21 -3.90
C PRO A 227 29.15 3.14 -3.22
N SER A 228 30.28 3.41 -3.90
CA SER A 228 31.33 4.30 -3.40
C SER A 228 30.91 5.77 -3.23
N SER A 229 29.73 6.14 -3.75
CA SER A 229 29.13 7.47 -3.58
C SER A 229 28.62 7.70 -2.16
N VAL A 230 28.34 6.63 -1.40
CA VAL A 230 27.86 6.74 -0.02
C VAL A 230 29.03 7.17 0.85
N THR A 231 29.01 8.43 1.28
CA THR A 231 30.06 9.02 2.12
C THR A 231 29.68 9.01 3.61
N LYS A 232 28.40 8.77 3.93
CA LYS A 232 27.88 8.75 5.28
C LYS A 232 26.91 7.58 5.51
N ILE A 233 27.28 6.70 6.45
CA ILE A 233 26.41 5.65 6.99
C ILE A 233 26.34 5.90 8.49
N GLU A 234 25.14 6.22 8.98
CA GLU A 234 24.92 6.59 10.37
C GLU A 234 24.92 5.39 11.33
N SER A 235 24.92 5.68 12.62
CA SER A 235 24.94 4.64 13.66
C SER A 235 23.76 3.67 13.53
N GLY A 236 24.05 2.37 13.66
CA GLY A 236 23.04 1.33 13.74
C GLY A 236 22.26 1.06 12.45
N THR A 237 22.64 1.65 11.31
CA THR A 237 21.94 1.49 10.02
C THR A 237 21.58 0.03 9.70
N PHE A 238 22.46 -0.93 9.97
CA PHE A 238 22.22 -2.37 9.70
C PHE A 238 22.21 -3.24 10.98
N ASN A 239 21.98 -2.65 12.15
CA ASN A 239 21.97 -3.45 13.39
C ASN A 239 20.73 -4.36 13.40
N GLY A 240 20.92 -5.67 13.64
CA GLY A 240 19.85 -6.67 13.59
C GLY A 240 19.58 -7.26 12.19
N CYS A 241 20.42 -6.97 11.19
CA CYS A 241 20.47 -7.70 9.91
C CYS A 241 21.28 -9.00 10.05
N ILE A 242 21.14 -9.94 9.09
CA ILE A 242 21.82 -11.25 9.07
C ILE A 242 23.05 -11.25 8.17
#